data_AF-A0A3S3PWT9-F1
#
_entry.id   AF-A0A3S3PWT9-F1
#
_cell.length_a   1.000
_cell.length_b   1.000
_cell.length_c   1.000
_cell.angle_alpha   90.00
_cell.angle_beta   90.00
_cell.angle_gamma   90.00
#
_symmetry.space_group_name_H-M   'P 1'
#
loop_
_entity.id
_entity.type
_entity.pdbx_description
1 polymer ?
#
loop_
_entity_poly.entity_id
_entity_poly.type
_entity_poly.pdbx_seq_one_letter_code
_entity_poly.pdbx_strand_id
1 'polypeptide(L)'
;MKREYEAEESTSSSKTRLMDAADDELLAALGYKVRSSDMAGVAHKLEQLEKALGSGLEDGISHLASDAVHYNPSDLANWLDNMLVELNGPDLSLPYDPQSSAVHFSTQIYDDSDSDLRVIPGEIAFGDGTNTTATNKKMKKLDRKDLAESTRPVVLVESQETGIRLVHTLMACAEAVQEENTKVAEALVKQIGVLATSLPGAMRKVGTYFAEALARRIYRCAPAEPLNSLSDDLQMHFYDSCPYLKFAHFTANQAILEAFSGRSRVHVVDFSMKQGMQWPALMQALAVRPGGPPELRLTGIALPPQDGGDSLQEVGWKLAQMAETIGVKFKFRRVVASSLEDLEAEMAAIRRREKDSEAVAVNSVFELHRLLSRTGAIERVLSSIKAAGPVIVTVVEQEADHNGPVFLDRFTEALHYYSTMFDSLEGTEGQDQVMSEMYLGTQICNVVACEGEERVERHEKLARWQSRMGAAGFEPVHLGSNAFKQASMLLALFGGGAGYRVEERAGCLTLGWYTRPLISTSAWQILQHLAARSYLLKQRLRHSVYPLKVPSPLKSVNSLSYICSKLAFLKIVLYSLIHSVEKKGIITSLWNLIEEWSATTKRY
;
A
#
# COMPACT_ATOMS: atom_id res chain seq x y z
N MET A 1 47.91 43.01 19.72
CA MET A 1 47.36 43.37 18.39
C MET A 1 47.77 42.45 17.24
N LYS A 2 49.01 42.41 16.71
CA LYS A 2 49.30 41.49 15.56
C LYS A 2 49.35 39.99 15.92
N ARG A 3 49.77 39.62 17.15
CA ARG A 3 49.83 38.22 17.60
C ARG A 3 48.50 37.66 18.14
N GLU A 4 47.53 38.53 18.47
CA GLU A 4 46.20 38.09 18.93
C GLU A 4 45.26 37.84 17.75
N TYR A 5 45.39 38.61 16.66
CA TYR A 5 44.62 38.38 15.42
C TYR A 5 44.97 37.05 14.74
N GLU A 6 46.25 36.66 14.69
CA GLU A 6 46.67 35.38 14.09
C GLU A 6 46.22 34.16 14.94
N ALA A 7 46.03 34.34 16.25
CA ALA A 7 45.55 33.29 17.15
C ALA A 7 44.02 33.08 17.05
N GLU A 8 43.25 34.14 16.80
CA GLU A 8 41.79 34.06 16.59
C GLU A 8 41.43 33.53 15.19
N GLU A 9 42.21 33.84 14.15
CA GLU A 9 41.99 33.30 12.79
C GLU A 9 42.32 31.79 12.71
N SER A 10 43.38 31.36 13.40
CA SER A 10 43.77 29.94 13.45
C SER A 10 42.80 29.10 14.29
N THR A 11 42.24 29.63 15.37
CA THR A 11 41.21 28.93 16.17
C THR A 11 39.84 28.91 15.50
N SER A 12 39.47 29.97 14.77
CA SER A 12 38.26 30.00 13.93
C SER A 12 38.33 28.99 12.79
N SER A 13 39.43 28.96 12.02
CA SER A 13 39.64 28.00 10.94
C SER A 13 39.67 26.55 11.43
N SER A 14 40.22 26.30 12.63
CA SER A 14 40.24 24.97 13.24
C SER A 14 38.86 24.52 13.71
N LYS A 15 38.02 25.43 14.21
CA LYS A 15 36.62 25.12 14.60
C LYS A 15 35.75 24.82 13.37
N THR A 16 35.88 25.59 12.29
CA THR A 16 35.15 25.33 11.05
C THR A 16 35.51 23.98 10.46
N ARG A 17 36.80 23.62 10.42
CA ARG A 17 37.24 22.28 9.95
C ARG A 17 36.73 21.11 10.80
N LEU A 18 36.53 21.33 12.10
CA LEU A 18 35.97 20.31 13.00
C LEU A 18 34.45 20.13 12.82
N MET A 19 33.74 21.21 12.51
CA MET A 19 32.30 21.15 12.17
C MET A 19 32.10 20.51 10.79
N ASP A 20 32.88 20.90 9.79
CA ASP A 20 32.85 20.29 8.45
C ASP A 20 33.16 18.78 8.49
N ALA A 21 34.10 18.35 9.35
CA ALA A 21 34.41 16.94 9.53
C ALA A 21 33.29 16.15 10.23
N ALA A 22 32.56 16.79 11.16
CA ALA A 22 31.41 16.17 11.82
C ALA A 22 30.21 16.03 10.87
N ASP A 23 30.01 17.03 9.99
CA ASP A 23 28.98 17.01 8.96
C ASP A 23 29.32 16.00 7.85
N ASP A 24 30.60 15.88 7.46
CA ASP A 24 31.11 14.83 6.57
C ASP A 24 30.83 13.42 7.12
N GLU A 25 31.02 13.21 8.44
CA GLU A 25 30.78 11.92 9.10
C GLU A 25 29.27 11.59 9.19
N LEU A 26 28.42 12.60 9.41
CA LEU A 26 26.97 12.45 9.38
C LEU A 26 26.45 12.12 7.97
N LEU A 27 26.94 12.80 6.94
CA LEU A 27 26.59 12.52 5.55
C LEU A 27 27.01 11.11 5.13
N ALA A 28 28.21 10.67 5.54
CA ALA A 28 28.69 9.32 5.31
C ALA A 28 27.85 8.26 6.08
N ALA A 29 27.45 8.54 7.32
CA ALA A 29 26.59 7.67 8.12
C ALA A 29 25.17 7.53 7.53
N LEU A 30 24.70 8.56 6.81
CA LEU A 30 23.46 8.56 6.06
C LEU A 30 23.59 7.91 4.66
N GLY A 31 24.80 7.48 4.28
CA GLY A 31 25.06 6.77 3.03
C GLY A 31 25.35 7.66 1.83
N TYR A 32 25.60 8.96 2.04
CA TYR A 32 26.00 9.91 1.00
C TYR A 32 27.53 9.98 0.89
N LYS A 33 28.02 10.07 -0.34
CA LYS A 33 29.44 10.23 -0.73
C LYS A 33 29.71 11.68 -1.13
N VAL A 34 29.25 12.64 -0.33
CA VAL A 34 29.43 14.07 -0.58
C VAL A 34 29.96 14.74 0.67
N ARG A 35 30.87 15.70 0.49
CA ARG A 35 31.46 16.46 1.60
C ARG A 35 30.67 17.74 1.85
N SER A 36 30.65 18.22 3.09
CA SER A 36 30.01 19.49 3.49
C SER A 36 30.54 20.66 2.64
N SER A 37 31.83 20.64 2.30
CA SER A 37 32.48 21.65 1.45
C SER A 37 31.91 21.75 0.04
N ASP A 38 31.30 20.67 -0.46
CA ASP A 38 30.79 20.58 -1.83
C ASP A 38 29.28 20.93 -1.91
N MET A 39 28.63 21.13 -0.76
CA MET A 39 27.18 21.35 -0.68
C MET A 39 26.71 22.65 -1.31
N ALA A 40 27.56 23.69 -1.31
CA ALA A 40 27.25 24.92 -2.04
C ALA A 40 27.18 24.69 -3.57
N GLY A 41 28.03 23.81 -4.11
CA GLY A 41 28.02 23.43 -5.51
C GLY A 41 26.80 22.57 -5.86
N VAL A 42 26.42 21.64 -4.99
CA VAL A 42 25.21 20.82 -5.14
C VAL A 42 23.94 21.68 -5.12
N ALA A 43 23.83 22.61 -4.17
CA ALA A 43 22.68 23.52 -4.09
C ALA A 43 22.51 24.34 -5.38
N HIS A 44 23.62 24.84 -5.92
CA HIS A 44 23.59 25.59 -7.17
C HIS A 44 23.18 24.73 -8.38
N LYS A 45 23.56 23.45 -8.42
CA LYS A 45 23.14 22.50 -9.47
C LYS A 45 21.67 22.11 -9.35
N LEU A 46 21.15 21.99 -8.13
CA LEU A 46 19.71 21.76 -7.89
C LEU A 46 18.86 22.93 -8.40
N GLU A 47 19.28 24.17 -8.15
CA GLU A 47 18.62 25.36 -8.71
C GLU A 47 18.64 25.40 -10.25
N GLN A 48 19.74 24.96 -10.87
CA GLN A 48 19.83 24.85 -12.32
C GLN A 48 18.90 23.76 -12.87
N LEU A 49 18.78 22.63 -12.18
CA LEU A 49 17.90 21.53 -12.56
C LEU A 49 16.43 21.95 -12.48
N GLU A 50 16.05 22.63 -11.39
CA GLU A 50 14.71 23.19 -11.20
C GLU A 50 14.36 24.20 -12.31
N LYS A 51 15.31 25.05 -12.68
CA LYS A 51 15.13 26.02 -13.76
C LYS A 51 14.99 25.36 -15.14
N ALA A 52 15.74 24.29 -15.41
CA ALA A 52 15.63 23.52 -16.64
C ALA A 52 14.26 22.82 -16.76
N LEU A 53 13.80 22.18 -15.68
CA LEU A 53 12.49 21.54 -15.59
C LEU A 53 11.33 22.54 -15.71
N GLY A 54 11.48 23.74 -15.14
CA GLY A 54 10.47 24.81 -15.23
C GLY A 54 10.34 25.47 -16.61
N SER A 55 11.31 25.26 -17.52
CA SER A 55 11.30 25.87 -18.86
C SER A 55 10.78 24.95 -19.97
N GLY A 56 10.54 23.66 -19.69
CA GLY A 56 10.10 22.65 -20.65
C GLY A 56 8.76 22.00 -20.28
N LEU A 57 7.68 22.79 -20.21
CA LEU A 57 6.32 22.26 -20.25
C LEU A 57 5.81 22.26 -21.68
N GLU A 58 6.13 21.20 -22.41
CA GLU A 58 5.30 20.50 -23.41
C GLU A 58 6.19 19.42 -24.05
N ASP A 59 5.81 18.16 -23.85
CA ASP A 59 6.34 16.93 -24.45
C ASP A 59 7.85 16.62 -24.30
N GLY A 60 8.22 15.83 -23.29
CA GLY A 60 9.57 15.21 -23.27
C GLY A 60 10.09 14.59 -21.97
N ILE A 61 9.38 14.67 -20.83
CA ILE A 61 9.94 14.25 -19.52
C ILE A 61 9.94 12.71 -19.35
N SER A 62 9.19 11.97 -20.15
CA SER A 62 8.99 10.52 -20.02
C SER A 62 10.29 9.71 -20.20
N HIS A 63 11.24 10.20 -21.00
CA HIS A 63 12.51 9.49 -21.25
C HIS A 63 13.55 9.70 -20.14
N LEU A 64 13.52 10.84 -19.44
CA LEU A 64 14.44 11.13 -18.33
C LEU A 64 14.12 10.32 -17.08
N ALA A 65 12.84 10.01 -16.85
CA ALA A 65 12.42 9.14 -15.74
C ALA A 65 12.84 7.66 -15.93
N SER A 66 13.13 7.25 -17.17
CA SER A 66 13.64 5.91 -17.50
C SER A 66 15.13 5.77 -17.16
N ASP A 67 15.94 6.78 -17.51
CA ASP A 67 17.40 6.67 -17.40
C ASP A 67 17.96 7.18 -16.05
N ALA A 68 17.23 8.04 -15.32
CA ALA A 68 17.60 8.51 -13.99
C ALA A 68 17.74 7.36 -12.94
N VAL A 69 17.19 6.18 -13.24
CA VAL A 69 17.21 4.97 -12.40
C VAL A 69 18.57 4.25 -12.43
N HIS A 70 19.48 4.62 -13.34
CA HIS A 70 20.80 3.98 -13.48
C HIS A 70 21.91 4.61 -12.64
N TYR A 71 21.64 5.71 -11.95
CA TYR A 71 22.67 6.46 -11.24
C TYR A 71 22.62 6.23 -9.72
N ASN A 72 23.79 6.20 -9.09
CA ASN A 72 23.90 6.03 -7.65
C ASN A 72 23.61 7.35 -6.91
N PRO A 73 22.46 7.49 -6.22
CA PRO A 73 22.08 8.75 -5.56
C PRO A 73 22.95 9.08 -4.34
N SER A 74 23.82 8.16 -3.90
CA SER A 74 24.83 8.43 -2.89
C SER A 74 25.85 9.48 -3.34
N ASP A 75 26.16 9.59 -4.64
CA ASP A 75 27.10 10.58 -5.18
C ASP A 75 26.31 11.75 -5.80
N LEU A 76 25.82 12.61 -4.91
CA LEU A 76 24.84 13.65 -5.23
C LEU A 76 25.36 14.65 -6.26
N ALA A 77 26.66 14.96 -6.25
CA ALA A 77 27.26 15.93 -7.16
C ALA A 77 27.37 15.39 -8.59
N ASN A 78 27.80 14.14 -8.75
CA ASN A 78 27.92 13.48 -10.05
C ASN A 78 26.54 13.10 -10.62
N TRP A 79 25.60 12.74 -9.76
CA TRP A 79 24.21 12.49 -10.15
C TRP A 79 23.55 13.73 -10.77
N LEU A 80 23.71 14.90 -10.12
CA LEU A 80 23.16 16.16 -10.64
C LEU A 80 23.81 16.59 -11.96
N ASP A 81 25.12 16.37 -12.13
CA ASP A 81 25.80 16.69 -13.39
C ASP A 81 25.28 15.86 -14.55
N ASN A 82 25.05 14.56 -14.36
CA ASN A 82 24.52 13.69 -15.41
C ASN A 82 23.10 14.09 -15.82
N MET A 83 22.24 14.41 -14.83
CA MET A 83 20.88 14.91 -15.09
C MET A 83 20.88 16.23 -15.87
N LEU A 84 21.78 17.14 -15.55
CA LEU A 84 21.92 18.43 -16.26
C LEU A 84 22.49 18.27 -17.67
N VAL A 85 23.37 17.30 -17.90
CA VAL A 85 23.92 17.01 -19.24
C VAL A 85 22.86 16.37 -20.14
N GLU A 86 22.03 15.46 -19.63
CA GLU A 86 20.93 14.84 -20.38
C GLU A 86 19.86 15.87 -20.81
N LEU A 87 19.55 16.83 -19.93
CA LEU A 87 18.63 17.93 -20.25
C LEU A 87 19.16 18.93 -21.28
N ASN A 88 20.47 18.99 -21.49
CA ASN A 88 21.14 19.94 -22.39
C ASN A 88 21.76 19.26 -23.64
N GLY A 89 21.49 17.96 -23.86
CA GLY A 89 22.03 17.21 -24.99
C GLY A 89 21.47 17.67 -26.35
N PRO A 90 22.27 17.64 -27.44
CA PRO A 90 21.79 18.00 -28.77
C PRO A 90 20.86 16.91 -29.34
N ASP A 91 19.74 17.38 -29.91
CA ASP A 91 18.69 16.65 -30.61
C ASP A 91 19.25 15.61 -31.61
N LEU A 92 19.26 14.33 -31.23
CA LEU A 92 19.69 13.24 -32.11
C LEU A 92 18.53 12.81 -33.01
N SER A 93 18.40 13.51 -34.13
CA SER A 93 17.69 13.01 -35.30
C SER A 93 18.40 11.76 -35.86
N LEU A 94 17.76 10.60 -35.73
CA LEU A 94 18.15 9.39 -36.47
C LEU A 94 17.29 9.23 -37.75
N PRO A 95 17.82 8.64 -38.83
CA PRO A 95 17.31 8.83 -40.18
C PRO A 95 16.12 7.92 -40.49
N TYR A 96 15.08 8.52 -41.08
CA TYR A 96 13.94 7.86 -41.69
C TYR A 96 14.36 7.15 -42.99
N ASP A 97 14.13 5.83 -43.08
CA ASP A 97 14.27 5.03 -44.30
C ASP A 97 12.88 4.79 -44.93
N PRO A 98 12.54 5.39 -46.09
CA PRO A 98 11.26 5.21 -46.72
C PRO A 98 11.33 4.08 -47.76
N GLN A 99 11.12 2.83 -47.35
CA GLN A 99 10.45 1.78 -48.16
C GLN A 99 10.46 0.41 -47.45
N SER A 100 9.40 0.11 -46.70
CA SER A 100 8.85 -1.24 -46.61
C SER A 100 7.43 -1.22 -46.06
N SER A 101 6.48 -1.35 -46.99
CA SER A 101 5.22 -2.09 -46.82
C SER A 101 4.16 -1.53 -45.86
N ALA A 102 3.35 -0.60 -46.37
CA ALA A 102 2.00 -0.39 -45.89
C ALA A 102 1.15 -1.66 -46.11
N VAL A 103 0.49 -2.13 -45.04
CA VAL A 103 -0.67 -3.01 -45.15
C VAL A 103 -1.76 -2.46 -44.25
N HIS A 104 -2.81 -1.94 -44.89
CA HIS A 104 -4.07 -1.56 -44.28
C HIS A 104 -4.73 -2.76 -43.57
N PHE A 105 -5.20 -2.56 -42.34
CA PHE A 105 -6.25 -3.40 -41.76
C PHE A 105 -7.58 -2.64 -41.81
N SER A 106 -8.44 -3.10 -42.72
CA SER A 106 -9.83 -2.69 -42.86
C SER A 106 -10.70 -3.43 -41.83
N THR A 107 -11.45 -2.69 -41.02
CA THR A 107 -12.51 -3.24 -40.18
C THR A 107 -13.74 -3.50 -41.06
N GLN A 108 -13.92 -4.74 -41.52
CA GLN A 108 -15.18 -5.18 -42.15
C GLN A 108 -16.19 -5.53 -41.07
N ILE A 109 -17.22 -4.70 -40.98
CA ILE A 109 -18.48 -4.97 -40.27
C ILE A 109 -19.33 -5.82 -41.22
N TYR A 110 -19.75 -7.00 -40.76
CA TYR A 110 -20.76 -7.82 -41.43
C TYR A 110 -22.15 -7.23 -41.15
N ASP A 111 -22.85 -6.88 -42.22
CA ASP A 111 -24.26 -6.50 -42.27
C ASP A 111 -25.04 -7.72 -42.81
N ASP A 112 -26.10 -8.12 -42.11
CA ASP A 112 -27.10 -9.04 -42.66
C ASP A 112 -28.51 -8.75 -42.10
N SER A 113 -29.41 -8.50 -43.06
CA SER A 113 -30.87 -8.57 -43.03
C SER A 113 -31.70 -7.43 -42.36
N ASP A 114 -32.01 -6.43 -43.19
CA ASP A 114 -33.34 -6.18 -43.79
C ASP A 114 -34.59 -6.19 -42.90
N SER A 115 -35.22 -5.01 -42.70
CA SER A 115 -36.69 -4.82 -42.62
C SER A 115 -37.09 -3.32 -42.57
N ASP A 116 -37.53 -2.81 -43.72
CA ASP A 116 -38.66 -1.89 -43.99
C ASP A 116 -38.93 -0.59 -43.17
N LEU A 117 -38.67 0.52 -43.86
CA LEU A 117 -39.56 1.67 -44.15
C LEU A 117 -40.78 1.94 -43.23
N ARG A 118 -40.82 3.14 -42.60
CA ARG A 118 -41.68 4.29 -43.00
C ARG A 118 -41.60 5.44 -42.00
N VAL A 119 -41.17 6.60 -42.50
CA VAL A 119 -41.33 7.93 -41.89
C VAL A 119 -42.49 8.63 -42.60
N ILE A 120 -43.45 9.18 -41.85
CA ILE A 120 -44.27 10.35 -42.24
C ILE A 120 -44.50 11.24 -40.99
N PRO A 121 -44.52 12.58 -41.14
CA PRO A 121 -44.29 13.57 -40.07
C PRO A 121 -45.53 14.45 -39.75
N GLY A 122 -45.40 15.38 -38.80
CA GLY A 122 -46.25 16.57 -38.66
C GLY A 122 -45.53 17.60 -37.76
N GLU A 123 -45.08 18.77 -38.26
CA GLU A 123 -45.83 20.00 -38.61
C GLU A 123 -46.61 20.58 -37.40
N ILE A 124 -46.68 21.89 -37.09
CA ILE A 124 -46.24 23.19 -37.60
C ILE A 124 -46.58 24.21 -36.48
N ALA A 125 -45.86 25.34 -36.34
CA ALA A 125 -46.47 26.69 -36.28
C ALA A 125 -45.45 27.81 -35.95
N PHE A 126 -45.45 28.80 -36.84
CA PHE A 126 -44.67 30.04 -36.87
C PHE A 126 -45.35 31.22 -36.15
N GLY A 127 -44.57 32.27 -35.89
CA GLY A 127 -44.98 33.69 -35.77
C GLY A 127 -43.76 34.55 -35.39
N ASP A 128 -43.00 35.11 -36.34
CA ASP A 128 -43.12 36.47 -36.94
C ASP A 128 -43.06 37.59 -35.87
N GLY A 129 -42.25 38.65 -35.89
CA GLY A 129 -41.31 39.25 -36.85
C GLY A 129 -41.08 40.73 -36.43
N THR A 130 -40.00 41.35 -36.93
CA THR A 130 -39.69 42.81 -37.04
C THR A 130 -38.70 43.51 -36.05
N ASN A 131 -37.49 43.77 -36.59
CA ASN A 131 -36.75 45.05 -36.74
C ASN A 131 -36.55 46.01 -35.54
N THR A 132 -35.30 46.38 -35.18
CA THR A 132 -34.39 47.37 -35.83
C THR A 132 -33.33 47.97 -34.87
N THR A 133 -32.16 48.30 -35.43
CA THR A 133 -31.19 49.38 -35.08
C THR A 133 -30.25 49.29 -33.86
N ALA A 134 -28.96 49.32 -34.18
CA ALA A 134 -27.83 49.59 -33.30
C ALA A 134 -27.74 51.07 -32.88
N THR A 135 -27.35 51.33 -31.62
CA THR A 135 -26.63 52.55 -31.24
C THR A 135 -25.61 52.26 -30.13
N ASN A 136 -24.34 52.59 -30.42
CA ASN A 136 -23.26 52.68 -29.45
C ASN A 136 -23.41 53.96 -28.62
N LYS A 137 -23.54 53.86 -27.30
CA LYS A 137 -23.22 54.95 -26.36
C LYS A 137 -22.52 54.42 -25.11
N LYS A 138 -21.28 54.90 -24.91
CA LYS A 138 -20.47 54.80 -23.70
C LYS A 138 -21.28 55.20 -22.46
N MET A 139 -21.19 54.40 -21.39
CA MET A 139 -21.58 54.83 -20.05
C MET A 139 -20.56 54.40 -18.99
N LYS A 140 -20.43 55.30 -18.01
CA LYS A 140 -19.38 55.45 -17.00
C LYS A 140 -19.10 54.20 -16.17
N LYS A 141 -17.80 54.02 -15.92
CA LYS A 141 -17.21 53.21 -14.83
C LYS A 141 -17.80 53.72 -13.49
N LEU A 142 -18.54 52.87 -12.80
CA LEU A 142 -18.95 53.06 -11.41
C LEU A 142 -18.27 51.97 -10.59
N ASP A 143 -17.47 52.39 -9.61
CA ASP A 143 -16.73 51.50 -8.71
C ASP A 143 -17.70 50.57 -7.95
N ARG A 144 -17.66 49.28 -8.27
CA ARG A 144 -18.14 48.20 -7.39
C ARG A 144 -16.92 47.59 -6.71
N LYS A 145 -16.48 48.20 -5.61
CA LYS A 145 -15.47 47.59 -4.73
C LYS A 145 -15.97 47.09 -3.38
N ASP A 146 -17.24 47.31 -3.02
CA ASP A 146 -17.69 47.02 -1.63
C ASP A 146 -18.85 46.02 -1.49
N LEU A 147 -19.07 45.11 -2.46
CA LEU A 147 -20.10 44.06 -2.34
C LEU A 147 -19.59 42.60 -2.38
N ALA A 148 -18.28 42.39 -2.45
CA ALA A 148 -17.70 41.04 -2.58
C ALA A 148 -17.21 40.41 -1.26
N GLU A 149 -17.07 41.21 -0.20
CA GLU A 149 -16.54 40.73 1.10
C GLU A 149 -17.63 40.28 2.09
N SER A 150 -18.87 40.77 1.95
CA SER A 150 -19.96 40.45 2.89
C SER A 150 -20.71 39.14 2.58
N THR A 151 -20.68 38.66 1.33
CA THR A 151 -21.45 37.48 0.89
C THR A 151 -20.69 36.16 1.05
N ARG A 152 -19.36 36.20 1.04
CA ARG A 152 -18.49 35.02 1.24
C ARG A 152 -18.64 34.37 2.63
N PRO A 153 -18.66 35.12 3.76
CA PRO A 153 -18.84 34.49 5.06
C PRO A 153 -20.25 33.91 5.24
N VAL A 154 -21.28 34.53 4.65
CA VAL A 154 -22.68 34.03 4.74
C VAL A 154 -22.86 32.72 3.95
N VAL A 155 -22.35 32.64 2.71
CA VAL A 155 -22.44 31.43 1.88
C VAL A 155 -21.65 30.26 2.49
N LEU A 156 -20.52 30.53 3.16
CA LEU A 156 -19.71 29.50 3.82
C LEU A 156 -20.35 29.00 5.14
N VAL A 157 -21.06 29.88 5.86
CA VAL A 157 -21.82 29.51 7.07
C VAL A 157 -23.07 28.70 6.68
N GLU A 158 -23.78 29.08 5.62
CA GLU A 158 -24.93 28.32 5.09
C GLU A 158 -24.54 26.93 4.58
N SER A 159 -23.36 26.79 3.94
CA SER A 159 -22.88 25.48 3.51
C SER A 159 -22.45 24.60 4.68
N GLN A 160 -21.83 25.17 5.72
CA GLN A 160 -21.48 24.43 6.93
C GLN A 160 -22.71 23.95 7.70
N GLU A 161 -23.72 24.81 7.88
CA GLU A 161 -24.99 24.44 8.52
C GLU A 161 -25.72 23.34 7.73
N THR A 162 -25.75 23.47 6.40
CA THR A 162 -26.32 22.46 5.50
C THR A 162 -25.57 21.12 5.62
N GLY A 163 -24.24 21.16 5.75
CA GLY A 163 -23.42 19.97 5.98
C GLY A 163 -23.71 19.28 7.30
N ILE A 164 -23.86 20.05 8.39
CA ILE A 164 -24.25 19.53 9.70
C ILE A 164 -25.64 18.88 9.60
N ARG A 165 -26.60 19.54 8.95
CA ARG A 165 -27.95 19.00 8.72
C ARG A 165 -27.92 17.72 7.88
N LEU A 166 -27.07 17.62 6.87
CA LEU A 166 -26.90 16.41 6.08
C LEU A 166 -26.46 15.23 6.96
N VAL A 167 -25.43 15.41 7.78
CA VAL A 167 -24.94 14.37 8.70
C VAL A 167 -26.02 13.95 9.69
N HIS A 168 -26.72 14.89 10.32
CA HIS A 168 -27.83 14.57 11.22
C HIS A 168 -28.96 13.81 10.51
N THR A 169 -29.29 14.20 9.28
CA THR A 169 -30.35 13.53 8.50
C THR A 169 -29.93 12.11 8.10
N LEU A 170 -28.65 11.89 7.73
CA LEU A 170 -28.07 10.57 7.47
C LEU A 170 -28.18 9.66 8.70
N MET A 171 -27.77 10.16 9.87
CA MET A 171 -27.84 9.40 11.12
C MET A 171 -29.28 9.07 11.51
N ALA A 172 -30.19 10.04 11.47
CA ALA A 172 -31.61 9.83 11.75
C ALA A 172 -32.25 8.84 10.77
N CYS A 173 -31.83 8.84 9.49
CA CYS A 173 -32.31 7.89 8.50
C CYS A 173 -31.84 6.47 8.83
N ALA A 174 -30.56 6.31 9.18
CA ALA A 174 -30.01 5.02 9.59
C ALA A 174 -30.69 4.48 10.86
N GLU A 175 -30.96 5.34 11.85
CA GLU A 175 -31.76 5.01 13.05
C GLU A 175 -33.17 4.52 12.67
N ALA A 176 -33.88 5.29 11.84
CA ALA A 176 -35.22 4.91 11.37
C ALA A 176 -35.23 3.58 10.60
N VAL A 177 -34.18 3.31 9.81
CA VAL A 177 -34.01 2.02 9.12
C VAL A 177 -33.78 0.88 10.11
N GLN A 178 -32.96 1.10 11.16
CA GLN A 178 -32.71 0.11 12.20
C GLN A 178 -33.98 -0.22 13.01
N GLU A 179 -34.80 0.79 13.27
CA GLU A 179 -36.10 0.65 13.94
C GLU A 179 -37.22 0.13 13.03
N GLU A 180 -36.90 -0.21 11.77
CA GLU A 180 -37.86 -0.64 10.74
C GLU A 180 -38.98 0.39 10.45
N ASN A 181 -38.75 1.67 10.76
CA ASN A 181 -39.67 2.76 10.49
C ASN A 181 -39.50 3.29 9.05
N THR A 182 -40.00 2.51 8.09
CA THR A 182 -39.84 2.78 6.66
C THR A 182 -40.39 4.14 6.23
N LYS A 183 -41.51 4.60 6.79
CA LYS A 183 -42.10 5.91 6.44
C LYS A 183 -41.18 7.07 6.77
N VAL A 184 -40.57 7.05 7.95
CA VAL A 184 -39.62 8.08 8.37
C VAL A 184 -38.34 7.97 7.56
N ALA A 185 -37.82 6.75 7.36
CA ALA A 185 -36.64 6.51 6.55
C ALA A 185 -36.80 7.02 5.10
N GLU A 186 -37.95 6.77 4.46
CA GLU A 186 -38.24 7.25 3.10
C GLU A 186 -38.32 8.79 3.01
N ALA A 187 -38.88 9.46 4.02
CA ALA A 187 -38.91 10.91 4.07
C ALA A 187 -37.50 11.48 4.23
N LEU A 188 -36.70 10.90 5.14
CA LEU A 188 -35.34 11.31 5.41
C LEU A 188 -34.41 11.07 4.23
N VAL A 189 -34.48 9.92 3.54
CA VAL A 189 -33.61 9.63 2.38
C VAL A 189 -33.84 10.61 1.23
N LYS A 190 -35.09 11.05 1.00
CA LYS A 190 -35.40 12.11 0.03
C LYS A 190 -34.79 13.45 0.45
N GLN A 191 -34.87 13.78 1.73
CA GLN A 191 -34.27 15.01 2.28
C GLN A 191 -32.74 15.00 2.17
N ILE A 192 -32.09 13.85 2.39
CA ILE A 192 -30.63 13.68 2.22
C ILE A 192 -30.23 14.02 0.78
N GLY A 193 -30.95 13.54 -0.23
CA GLY A 193 -30.65 13.86 -1.63
C GLY A 193 -30.70 15.35 -1.95
N VAL A 194 -31.69 16.07 -1.39
CA VAL A 194 -31.80 17.53 -1.53
C VAL A 194 -30.62 18.25 -0.86
N LEU A 195 -30.30 17.87 0.38
CA LEU A 195 -29.19 18.47 1.13
C LEU A 195 -27.83 18.20 0.46
N ALA A 196 -27.58 16.97 0.01
CA ALA A 196 -26.33 16.60 -0.65
C ALA A 196 -26.12 17.40 -1.95
N THR A 197 -27.17 17.59 -2.76
CA THR A 197 -27.08 18.35 -4.03
C THR A 197 -26.73 19.82 -3.81
N SER A 198 -27.08 20.38 -2.64
CA SER A 198 -26.77 21.77 -2.28
C SER A 198 -25.35 21.99 -1.74
N LEU A 199 -24.56 20.93 -1.53
CA LEU A 199 -23.20 21.00 -1.01
C LEU A 199 -22.14 20.85 -2.12
N PRO A 200 -20.99 21.50 -2.02
CA PRO A 200 -19.84 21.22 -2.87
C PRO A 200 -19.00 20.04 -2.36
N GLY A 201 -17.99 19.64 -3.14
CA GLY A 201 -16.91 18.76 -2.69
C GLY A 201 -17.29 17.34 -2.27
N ALA A 202 -16.47 16.75 -1.40
CA ALA A 202 -16.56 15.41 -0.83
C ALA A 202 -17.86 15.19 -0.07
N MET A 203 -18.34 16.19 0.67
CA MET A 203 -19.55 16.04 1.48
C MET A 203 -20.79 15.72 0.64
N ARG A 204 -20.94 16.35 -0.53
CA ARG A 204 -21.98 15.99 -1.51
C ARG A 204 -21.81 14.57 -2.02
N LYS A 205 -20.58 14.18 -2.37
CA LYS A 205 -20.28 12.84 -2.92
C LYS A 205 -20.60 11.74 -1.92
N VAL A 206 -20.12 11.87 -0.68
CA VAL A 206 -20.43 10.98 0.44
C VAL A 206 -21.93 10.93 0.69
N GLY A 207 -22.59 12.10 0.82
CA GLY A 207 -24.04 12.16 1.03
C GLY A 207 -24.84 11.43 -0.05
N THR A 208 -24.44 11.57 -1.31
CA THR A 208 -25.08 10.89 -2.45
C THR A 208 -24.90 9.37 -2.39
N TYR A 209 -23.68 8.85 -2.19
CA TYR A 209 -23.46 7.40 -2.12
C TYR A 209 -24.17 6.76 -0.91
N PHE A 210 -24.17 7.42 0.24
CA PHE A 210 -24.90 6.92 1.41
C PHE A 210 -26.42 7.02 1.23
N ALA A 211 -26.94 8.06 0.58
CA ALA A 211 -28.36 8.15 0.23
C ALA A 211 -28.78 7.00 -0.70
N GLU A 212 -27.98 6.71 -1.72
CA GLU A 212 -28.24 5.61 -2.65
C GLU A 212 -28.24 4.27 -1.91
N ALA A 213 -27.24 4.02 -1.07
CA ALA A 213 -27.14 2.78 -0.32
C ALA A 213 -28.29 2.60 0.69
N LEU A 214 -28.68 3.67 1.40
CA LEU A 214 -29.86 3.67 2.26
C LEU A 214 -31.15 3.41 1.48
N ALA A 215 -31.32 4.04 0.31
CA ALA A 215 -32.48 3.82 -0.54
C ALA A 215 -32.57 2.35 -0.98
N ARG A 216 -31.45 1.77 -1.45
CA ARG A 216 -31.39 0.33 -1.80
C ARG A 216 -31.78 -0.56 -0.63
N ARG A 217 -31.30 -0.24 0.58
CA ARG A 217 -31.68 -0.96 1.81
C ARG A 217 -33.16 -0.86 2.13
N ILE A 218 -33.72 0.36 2.10
CA ILE A 218 -35.14 0.65 2.40
C ILE A 218 -36.05 -0.11 1.43
N TYR A 219 -35.71 -0.08 0.14
CA TYR A 219 -36.51 -0.72 -0.91
C TYR A 219 -36.15 -2.19 -1.16
N ARG A 220 -35.18 -2.75 -0.41
CA ARG A 220 -34.67 -4.12 -0.57
C ARG A 220 -34.28 -4.43 -2.02
N CYS A 221 -33.71 -3.44 -2.70
CA CYS A 221 -33.15 -3.63 -4.03
C CYS A 221 -31.80 -4.31 -3.89
N ALA A 222 -31.65 -5.49 -4.50
CA ALA A 222 -30.35 -6.12 -4.62
C ALA A 222 -29.37 -5.16 -5.31
N PRO A 223 -28.09 -5.14 -4.92
CA PRO A 223 -27.07 -4.51 -5.75
C PRO A 223 -27.14 -5.12 -7.15
N ALA A 224 -27.09 -4.30 -8.20
CA ALA A 224 -27.01 -4.82 -9.57
C ALA A 224 -25.80 -5.76 -9.70
N GLU A 225 -26.03 -7.03 -10.05
CA GLU A 225 -25.02 -8.05 -10.36
C GLU A 225 -24.55 -7.91 -11.82
N PRO A 226 -23.23 -7.92 -12.12
CA PRO A 226 -22.17 -7.52 -11.24
C PRO A 226 -21.35 -6.37 -11.83
N LEU A 227 -21.23 -5.31 -11.02
CA LEU A 227 -20.15 -4.33 -11.12
C LEU A 227 -18.74 -4.99 -10.98
N ASN A 228 -18.66 -6.31 -10.78
CA ASN A 228 -17.43 -7.11 -10.86
C ASN A 228 -16.75 -7.00 -12.23
N SER A 229 -17.48 -6.83 -13.34
CA SER A 229 -16.86 -6.65 -14.66
C SER A 229 -16.10 -5.33 -14.79
N LEU A 230 -16.58 -4.28 -14.11
CA LEU A 230 -15.94 -2.96 -14.02
C LEU A 230 -15.01 -2.82 -12.81
N SER A 231 -15.02 -3.79 -11.88
CA SER A 231 -14.31 -3.68 -10.61
C SER A 231 -12.80 -3.57 -10.79
N ASP A 232 -12.25 -4.27 -11.78
CA ASP A 232 -10.81 -4.22 -12.05
C ASP A 232 -10.41 -2.89 -12.70
N ASP A 233 -11.25 -2.33 -13.58
CA ASP A 233 -11.04 -1.00 -14.18
C ASP A 233 -11.15 0.12 -13.14
N LEU A 234 -12.18 0.07 -12.28
CA LEU A 234 -12.35 1.02 -11.18
C LEU A 234 -11.16 0.98 -10.22
N GLN A 235 -10.64 -0.22 -9.92
CA GLN A 235 -9.48 -0.38 -9.07
C GLN A 235 -8.19 0.15 -9.72
N MET A 236 -8.05 0.12 -11.05
CA MET A 236 -6.93 0.78 -11.73
C MET A 236 -6.97 2.29 -11.53
N HIS A 237 -8.13 2.92 -11.74
CA HIS A 237 -8.27 4.35 -11.49
C HIS A 237 -8.03 4.72 -10.01
N PHE A 238 -8.46 3.86 -9.09
CA PHE A 238 -8.13 3.98 -7.67
C PHE A 238 -6.63 3.85 -7.42
N TYR A 239 -5.95 2.92 -8.10
CA TYR A 239 -4.50 2.80 -8.04
C TYR A 239 -3.82 4.10 -8.44
N ASP A 240 -4.27 4.75 -9.52
CA ASP A 240 -3.63 5.94 -10.09
C ASP A 240 -3.89 7.21 -9.29
N SER A 241 -5.12 7.41 -8.82
CA SER A 241 -5.54 8.65 -8.16
C SER A 241 -4.92 8.89 -6.78
N CYS A 242 -4.46 7.84 -6.10
CA CYS A 242 -4.12 7.93 -4.68
C CYS A 242 -3.05 6.90 -4.24
N PRO A 243 -2.41 7.08 -3.08
CA PRO A 243 -1.28 6.24 -2.67
C PRO A 243 -1.69 4.90 -2.04
N TYR A 244 -3.00 4.61 -1.90
CA TYR A 244 -3.51 3.48 -1.11
C TYR A 244 -3.00 2.10 -1.56
N LEU A 245 -3.25 1.73 -2.82
CA LEU A 245 -2.80 0.44 -3.34
C LEU A 245 -1.29 0.42 -3.61
N LYS A 246 -0.69 1.57 -3.96
CA LYS A 246 0.77 1.71 -4.09
C LYS A 246 1.45 1.41 -2.75
N PHE A 247 0.94 1.95 -1.65
CA PHE A 247 1.40 1.67 -0.30
C PHE A 247 1.28 0.18 0.03
N ALA A 248 0.12 -0.42 -0.24
CA ALA A 248 -0.12 -1.85 -0.03
C ALA A 248 0.93 -2.71 -0.77
N HIS A 249 1.12 -2.45 -2.06
CA HIS A 249 2.04 -3.19 -2.91
C HIS A 249 3.49 -3.02 -2.48
N PHE A 250 3.98 -1.80 -2.25
CA PHE A 250 5.39 -1.59 -1.88
C PHE A 250 5.72 -2.19 -0.51
N THR A 251 4.84 -2.01 0.48
CA THR A 251 5.09 -2.56 1.83
C THR A 251 5.03 -4.09 1.85
N ALA A 252 4.10 -4.71 1.11
CA ALA A 252 4.06 -6.17 0.95
C ALA A 252 5.28 -6.69 0.16
N ASN A 253 5.62 -6.04 -0.96
CA ASN A 253 6.78 -6.42 -1.78
C ASN A 253 8.09 -6.35 -1.01
N GLN A 254 8.27 -5.35 -0.14
CA GLN A 254 9.46 -5.23 0.68
C GLN A 254 9.59 -6.41 1.65
N ALA A 255 8.48 -6.83 2.29
CA ALA A 255 8.47 -7.99 3.17
C ALA A 255 8.80 -9.30 2.41
N ILE A 256 8.20 -9.47 1.22
CA ILE A 256 8.44 -10.61 0.33
C ILE A 256 9.90 -10.66 -0.12
N LEU A 257 10.45 -9.51 -0.54
CA LEU A 257 11.84 -9.37 -0.96
C LEU A 257 12.82 -9.79 0.13
N GLU A 258 12.59 -9.35 1.37
CA GLU A 258 13.41 -9.71 2.53
C GLU A 258 13.30 -11.21 2.85
N ALA A 259 12.10 -11.79 2.79
CA ALA A 259 11.88 -13.23 3.01
C ALA A 259 12.54 -14.10 1.91
N PHE A 260 12.70 -13.57 0.71
CA PHE A 260 13.35 -14.22 -0.43
C PHE A 260 14.88 -14.03 -0.48
N SER A 261 15.47 -13.33 0.49
CA SER A 261 16.90 -13.12 0.57
C SER A 261 17.69 -14.45 0.53
N GLY A 262 18.67 -14.53 -0.38
CA GLY A 262 19.51 -15.71 -0.58
C GLY A 262 18.83 -16.93 -1.22
N ARG A 263 17.56 -16.85 -1.63
CA ARG A 263 16.81 -17.96 -2.26
C ARG A 263 16.98 -17.94 -3.78
N SER A 264 17.40 -19.04 -4.38
CA SER A 264 17.58 -19.15 -5.84
C SER A 264 16.28 -19.41 -6.60
N ARG A 265 15.27 -19.99 -5.95
CA ARG A 265 13.94 -20.27 -6.51
C ARG A 265 12.88 -19.72 -5.56
N VAL A 266 12.01 -18.88 -6.06
CA VAL A 266 10.98 -18.19 -5.28
C VAL A 266 9.63 -18.28 -5.96
N HIS A 267 8.58 -18.40 -5.17
CA HIS A 267 7.21 -18.50 -5.64
C HIS A 267 6.32 -17.54 -4.87
N VAL A 268 5.57 -16.71 -5.58
CA VAL A 268 4.51 -15.90 -4.99
C VAL A 268 3.15 -16.48 -5.38
N VAL A 269 2.29 -16.71 -4.40
CA VAL A 269 0.85 -16.96 -4.58
C VAL A 269 0.12 -15.67 -4.24
N ASP A 270 -0.60 -15.14 -5.20
CA ASP A 270 -1.30 -13.87 -5.06
C ASP A 270 -2.81 -14.08 -5.20
N PHE A 271 -3.54 -13.62 -4.18
CA PHE A 271 -4.99 -13.73 -4.11
C PHE A 271 -5.70 -12.63 -4.90
N SER A 272 -5.00 -11.55 -5.26
CA SER A 272 -5.56 -10.41 -5.98
C SER A 272 -4.69 -10.03 -7.19
N MET A 273 -4.58 -10.93 -8.17
CA MET A 273 -3.72 -10.68 -9.35
C MET A 273 -4.18 -9.46 -10.15
N LYS A 274 -5.49 -9.29 -10.31
CA LYS A 274 -6.09 -8.11 -10.96
C LYS A 274 -5.37 -7.81 -12.27
N GLN A 275 -4.86 -6.59 -12.43
CA GLN A 275 -4.08 -6.15 -13.60
C GLN A 275 -2.56 -6.36 -13.45
N GLY A 276 -2.11 -6.99 -12.36
CA GLY A 276 -0.72 -7.36 -12.13
C GLY A 276 0.19 -6.22 -11.65
N MET A 277 -0.36 -5.05 -11.31
CA MET A 277 0.38 -3.82 -11.02
C MET A 277 1.38 -3.92 -9.86
N GLN A 278 1.21 -4.87 -8.93
CA GLN A 278 2.14 -5.10 -7.82
C GLN A 278 3.49 -5.66 -8.28
N TRP A 279 3.48 -6.54 -9.27
CA TRP A 279 4.59 -7.44 -9.56
C TRP A 279 5.77 -6.84 -10.32
N PRO A 280 5.60 -5.86 -11.23
CA PRO A 280 6.70 -5.16 -11.89
C PRO A 280 7.79 -4.66 -10.93
N ALA A 281 7.40 -3.98 -9.85
CA ALA A 281 8.33 -3.44 -8.86
C ALA A 281 9.10 -4.55 -8.11
N LEU A 282 8.43 -5.65 -7.76
CA LEU A 282 9.10 -6.80 -7.13
C LEU A 282 10.09 -7.46 -8.09
N MET A 283 9.71 -7.65 -9.36
CA MET A 283 10.58 -8.23 -10.38
C MET A 283 11.86 -7.41 -10.58
N GLN A 284 11.72 -6.08 -10.66
CA GLN A 284 12.87 -5.17 -10.73
C GLN A 284 13.77 -5.30 -9.50
N ALA A 285 13.20 -5.29 -8.29
CA ALA A 285 13.96 -5.46 -7.06
C ALA A 285 14.68 -6.81 -6.99
N LEU A 286 14.05 -7.89 -7.48
CA LEU A 286 14.65 -9.22 -7.57
C LEU A 286 15.76 -9.28 -8.63
N ALA A 287 15.66 -8.53 -9.74
CA ALA A 287 16.66 -8.50 -10.79
C ALA A 287 18.00 -7.94 -10.31
N VAL A 288 17.96 -6.89 -9.47
CA VAL A 288 19.15 -6.16 -9.00
C VAL A 288 19.65 -6.60 -7.62
N ARG A 289 19.01 -7.62 -7.01
CA ARG A 289 19.37 -8.03 -5.65
C ARG A 289 20.79 -8.66 -5.59
N PRO A 290 21.47 -8.59 -4.43
CA PRO A 290 22.73 -9.29 -4.22
C PRO A 290 22.62 -10.81 -4.50
N GLY A 291 23.54 -11.35 -5.29
CA GLY A 291 23.52 -12.76 -5.72
C GLY A 291 22.74 -13.02 -7.02
N GLY A 292 22.17 -11.97 -7.63
CA GLY A 292 21.49 -12.05 -8.93
C GLY A 292 20.03 -12.50 -8.86
N PRO A 293 19.31 -12.44 -10.00
CA PRO A 293 17.89 -12.77 -10.08
C PRO A 293 17.61 -14.24 -9.71
N PRO A 294 16.55 -14.53 -8.94
CA PRO A 294 16.07 -15.89 -8.76
C PRO A 294 15.29 -16.38 -9.99
N GLU A 295 14.98 -17.68 -10.00
CA GLU A 295 13.82 -18.17 -10.74
C GLU A 295 12.56 -17.77 -9.99
N LEU A 296 11.74 -16.92 -10.60
CA LEU A 296 10.49 -16.43 -10.06
C LEU A 296 9.30 -17.19 -10.66
N ARG A 297 8.50 -17.79 -9.79
CA ARG A 297 7.17 -18.29 -10.13
C ARG A 297 6.12 -17.35 -9.53
N LEU A 298 5.09 -17.03 -10.29
CA LEU A 298 3.95 -16.26 -9.83
C LEU A 298 2.67 -17.06 -10.09
N THR A 299 1.83 -17.21 -9.07
CA THR A 299 0.53 -17.85 -9.18
C THR A 299 -0.56 -16.84 -8.87
N GLY A 300 -1.34 -16.46 -9.86
CA GLY A 300 -2.51 -15.61 -9.70
C GLY A 300 -3.77 -16.44 -9.56
N ILE A 301 -4.57 -16.14 -8.55
CA ILE A 301 -5.91 -16.71 -8.39
C ILE A 301 -6.93 -15.75 -9.02
N ALA A 302 -7.83 -16.28 -9.83
CA ALA A 302 -8.95 -15.53 -10.37
C ALA A 302 -10.25 -16.33 -10.28
N LEU A 303 -11.35 -15.58 -10.26
CA LEU A 303 -12.68 -16.12 -10.49
C LEU A 303 -12.80 -16.64 -11.93
N PRO A 304 -13.73 -17.59 -12.20
CA PRO A 304 -14.02 -18.01 -13.55
C PRO A 304 -14.43 -16.81 -14.42
N PRO A 305 -13.90 -16.69 -15.65
CA PRO A 305 -14.25 -15.59 -16.53
C PRO A 305 -15.74 -15.63 -16.88
N GLN A 306 -16.42 -14.48 -16.78
CA GLN A 306 -17.85 -14.34 -17.07
C GLN A 306 -18.11 -14.27 -18.59
N ASP A 307 -17.20 -13.62 -19.34
CA ASP A 307 -17.38 -13.30 -20.76
C ASP A 307 -16.47 -14.12 -21.70
N GLY A 308 -15.91 -15.23 -21.21
CA GLY A 308 -15.04 -16.12 -22.01
C GLY A 308 -13.64 -15.57 -22.35
N GLY A 309 -13.34 -14.31 -21.99
CA GLY A 309 -12.00 -13.72 -22.09
C GLY A 309 -11.02 -14.26 -21.05
N ASP A 310 -9.72 -14.12 -21.32
CA ASP A 310 -8.65 -14.62 -20.43
C ASP A 310 -7.73 -13.49 -19.94
N SER A 311 -8.33 -12.47 -19.31
CA SER A 311 -7.61 -11.29 -18.80
C SER A 311 -6.44 -11.64 -17.89
N LEU A 312 -6.60 -12.65 -17.03
CA LEU A 312 -5.54 -13.12 -16.15
C LEU A 312 -4.35 -13.72 -16.93
N GLN A 313 -4.60 -14.41 -18.04
CA GLN A 313 -3.54 -14.93 -18.90
C GLN A 313 -2.80 -13.82 -19.64
N GLU A 314 -3.50 -12.76 -20.07
CA GLU A 314 -2.89 -11.58 -20.66
C GLU A 314 -1.97 -10.85 -19.68
N VAL A 315 -2.39 -10.70 -18.42
CA VAL A 315 -1.54 -10.18 -17.34
C VAL A 315 -0.29 -11.04 -17.18
N GLY A 316 -0.45 -12.36 -17.12
CA GLY A 316 0.66 -13.31 -17.06
C GLY A 316 1.65 -13.17 -18.22
N TRP A 317 1.16 -12.92 -19.43
CA TRP A 317 1.98 -12.70 -20.63
C TRP A 317 2.75 -11.38 -20.58
N LYS A 318 2.09 -10.28 -20.22
CA LYS A 318 2.72 -8.95 -20.04
C LYS A 318 3.83 -9.02 -18.99
N LEU A 319 3.59 -9.68 -17.87
CA LEU A 319 4.59 -9.91 -16.82
C LEU A 319 5.77 -10.77 -17.30
N ALA A 320 5.52 -11.77 -18.15
CA ALA A 320 6.58 -12.59 -18.73
C ALA A 320 7.48 -11.81 -19.68
N GLN A 321 6.91 -10.95 -20.51
CA GLN A 321 7.68 -10.05 -21.39
C GLN A 321 8.57 -9.11 -20.58
N MET A 322 8.01 -8.50 -19.53
CA MET A 322 8.80 -7.62 -18.66
C MET A 322 9.95 -8.39 -17.99
N ALA A 323 9.67 -9.59 -17.46
CA ALA A 323 10.68 -10.42 -16.82
C ALA A 323 11.82 -10.80 -17.77
N GLU A 324 11.51 -11.08 -19.04
CA GLU A 324 12.51 -11.33 -20.09
C GLU A 324 13.42 -10.11 -20.31
N THR A 325 12.84 -8.92 -20.44
CA THR A 325 13.58 -7.66 -20.63
C THR A 325 14.58 -7.37 -19.51
N ILE A 326 14.27 -7.74 -18.27
CA ILE A 326 15.14 -7.51 -17.11
C ILE A 326 15.95 -8.74 -16.67
N GLY A 327 15.94 -9.82 -17.48
CA GLY A 327 16.73 -11.02 -17.23
C GLY A 327 16.29 -11.89 -16.05
N VAL A 328 15.02 -11.81 -15.64
CA VAL A 328 14.43 -12.65 -14.58
C VAL A 328 13.80 -13.90 -15.21
N LYS A 329 14.27 -15.08 -14.82
CA LYS A 329 13.63 -16.35 -15.21
C LYS A 329 12.25 -16.44 -14.59
N PHE A 330 11.20 -16.41 -15.41
CA PHE A 330 9.83 -16.27 -14.93
C PHE A 330 8.90 -17.40 -15.37
N LYS A 331 7.98 -17.80 -14.47
CA LYS A 331 6.87 -18.71 -14.77
C LYS A 331 5.58 -18.19 -14.15
N PHE A 332 4.59 -17.92 -14.99
CA PHE A 332 3.24 -17.61 -14.54
C PHE A 332 2.37 -18.87 -14.47
N ARG A 333 1.56 -18.98 -13.43
CA ARG A 333 0.52 -20.01 -13.28
C ARG A 333 -0.80 -19.34 -12.93
N ARG A 334 -1.83 -19.60 -13.73
CA ARG A 334 -3.20 -19.26 -13.38
C ARG A 334 -3.84 -20.37 -12.55
N VAL A 335 -4.57 -19.99 -11.52
CA VAL A 335 -5.50 -20.86 -10.78
C VAL A 335 -6.89 -20.23 -10.88
N VAL A 336 -7.85 -20.98 -11.42
CA VAL A 336 -9.25 -20.56 -11.50
C VAL A 336 -10.01 -21.23 -10.36
N ALA A 337 -10.65 -20.43 -9.51
CA ALA A 337 -11.44 -20.92 -8.38
C ALA A 337 -12.72 -20.09 -8.23
N SER A 338 -13.85 -20.73 -7.91
CA SER A 338 -15.14 -20.06 -7.67
C SER A 338 -15.11 -19.13 -6.45
N SER A 339 -14.27 -19.45 -5.48
CA SER A 339 -13.99 -18.65 -4.29
C SER A 339 -12.58 -18.97 -3.81
N LEU A 340 -11.96 -18.09 -3.01
CA LEU A 340 -10.70 -18.39 -2.33
C LEU A 340 -10.84 -19.59 -1.37
N GLU A 341 -12.07 -19.91 -0.96
CA GLU A 341 -12.38 -21.09 -0.15
C GLU A 341 -12.03 -22.41 -0.84
N ASP A 342 -12.05 -22.44 -2.17
CA ASP A 342 -11.88 -23.66 -2.99
C ASP A 342 -10.41 -23.94 -3.33
N LEU A 343 -9.47 -23.29 -2.63
CA LEU A 343 -8.03 -23.36 -2.92
C LEU A 343 -7.29 -24.51 -2.24
N GLU A 344 -7.95 -25.31 -1.39
CA GLU A 344 -7.28 -26.34 -0.57
C GLU A 344 -6.42 -27.30 -1.41
N ALA A 345 -6.97 -27.83 -2.50
CA ALA A 345 -6.28 -28.76 -3.39
C ALA A 345 -5.07 -28.11 -4.08
N GLU A 346 -5.18 -26.83 -4.45
CA GLU A 346 -4.14 -26.07 -5.12
C GLU A 346 -3.00 -25.70 -4.17
N MET A 347 -3.33 -25.25 -2.96
CA MET A 347 -2.35 -24.97 -1.90
C MET A 347 -1.61 -26.25 -1.47
N ALA A 348 -2.30 -27.39 -1.41
CA ALA A 348 -1.66 -28.69 -1.18
C ALA A 348 -0.78 -29.15 -2.37
N ALA A 349 -1.13 -28.77 -3.60
CA ALA A 349 -0.32 -29.07 -4.78
C ALA A 349 0.97 -28.24 -4.81
N ILE A 350 0.92 -26.98 -4.38
CA ILE A 350 2.07 -26.08 -4.18
C ILE A 350 3.10 -26.76 -3.26
N ARG A 351 2.68 -27.17 -2.05
CA ARG A 351 3.56 -27.86 -1.09
C ARG A 351 4.21 -29.13 -1.63
N ARG A 352 3.48 -29.94 -2.40
CA ARG A 352 3.99 -31.20 -2.96
C ARG A 352 5.03 -30.99 -4.05
N ARG A 353 4.90 -29.93 -4.85
CA ARG A 353 5.85 -29.56 -5.91
C ARG A 353 7.18 -29.01 -5.34
N GLU A 354 7.18 -28.61 -4.07
CA GLU A 354 8.26 -27.89 -3.40
C GLU A 354 9.18 -28.77 -2.54
N LYS A 355 9.22 -30.09 -2.81
CA LYS A 355 10.32 -30.92 -2.28
C LYS A 355 11.71 -30.41 -2.71
N ASP A 356 11.76 -29.54 -3.72
CA ASP A 356 12.97 -28.89 -4.24
C ASP A 356 13.10 -27.42 -3.80
N SER A 357 13.47 -27.15 -2.54
CA SER A 357 14.09 -25.88 -2.05
C SER A 357 13.47 -24.50 -2.42
N GLU A 358 12.28 -24.43 -3.02
CA GLU A 358 11.63 -23.18 -3.45
C GLU A 358 10.99 -22.46 -2.24
N ALA A 359 11.19 -21.15 -2.13
CA ALA A 359 10.62 -20.35 -1.05
C ALA A 359 9.28 -19.73 -1.49
N VAL A 360 8.20 -20.00 -0.76
CA VAL A 360 6.85 -19.52 -1.09
C VAL A 360 6.46 -18.31 -0.26
N ALA A 361 5.97 -17.26 -0.90
CA ALA A 361 5.24 -16.18 -0.27
C ALA A 361 3.76 -16.26 -0.66
N VAL A 362 2.86 -15.98 0.28
CA VAL A 362 1.44 -15.78 0.00
C VAL A 362 1.10 -14.31 0.21
N ASN A 363 0.47 -13.68 -0.78
CA ASN A 363 0.11 -12.27 -0.76
C ASN A 363 -1.41 -12.12 -0.85
N SER A 364 -1.97 -11.29 0.04
CA SER A 364 -3.38 -10.94 0.04
C SER A 364 -3.55 -9.44 0.29
N VAL A 365 -4.10 -8.73 -0.69
CA VAL A 365 -4.40 -7.29 -0.61
C VAL A 365 -5.90 -7.12 -0.82
N PHE A 366 -6.63 -6.72 0.23
CA PHE A 366 -8.08 -6.48 0.21
C PHE A 366 -8.94 -7.69 -0.22
N GLU A 367 -8.55 -8.90 0.18
CA GLU A 367 -9.29 -10.11 -0.16
C GLU A 367 -9.80 -10.91 1.05
N LEU A 368 -9.12 -10.87 2.21
CA LEU A 368 -9.49 -11.75 3.33
C LEU A 368 -10.78 -11.30 4.02
N HIS A 369 -11.05 -9.99 4.10
CA HIS A 369 -12.29 -9.48 4.70
C HIS A 369 -13.55 -10.04 4.03
N ARG A 370 -13.47 -10.32 2.71
CA ARG A 370 -14.59 -10.86 1.93
C ARG A 370 -15.01 -12.25 2.38
N LEU A 371 -14.08 -13.02 2.93
CA LEU A 371 -14.32 -14.35 3.47
C LEU A 371 -15.11 -14.32 4.79
N LEU A 372 -15.25 -13.17 5.43
CA LEU A 372 -16.02 -13.04 6.66
C LEU A 372 -17.53 -13.05 6.43
N SER A 373 -17.99 -13.05 5.18
CA SER A 373 -19.41 -13.19 4.83
C SER A 373 -19.95 -14.59 5.11
N ARG A 374 -19.07 -15.61 5.10
CA ARG A 374 -19.42 -17.02 5.27
C ARG A 374 -18.69 -17.62 6.46
N THR A 375 -19.44 -18.29 7.32
CA THR A 375 -18.88 -18.85 8.56
C THR A 375 -17.82 -19.93 8.24
N GLY A 376 -16.65 -19.83 8.86
CA GLY A 376 -15.57 -20.81 8.70
C GLY A 376 -14.72 -20.65 7.44
N ALA A 377 -15.07 -19.74 6.51
CA ALA A 377 -14.36 -19.58 5.25
C ALA A 377 -12.92 -19.08 5.45
N ILE A 378 -12.74 -18.05 6.29
CA ILE A 378 -11.40 -17.53 6.61
C ILE A 378 -10.53 -18.60 7.29
N GLU A 379 -11.08 -19.41 8.20
CA GLU A 379 -10.33 -20.49 8.86
C GLU A 379 -9.88 -21.57 7.86
N ARG A 380 -10.72 -21.94 6.89
CA ARG A 380 -10.36 -22.88 5.81
C ARG A 380 -9.23 -22.34 4.93
N VAL A 381 -9.32 -21.07 4.54
CA VAL A 381 -8.29 -20.41 3.71
C VAL A 381 -6.98 -20.31 4.48
N LEU A 382 -6.99 -19.87 5.73
CA LEU A 382 -5.78 -19.80 6.57
C LEU A 382 -5.16 -21.19 6.80
N SER A 383 -5.97 -22.23 6.98
CA SER A 383 -5.49 -23.62 7.04
C SER A 383 -4.82 -24.05 5.73
N SER A 384 -5.40 -23.69 4.59
CA SER A 384 -4.84 -23.98 3.26
C SER A 384 -3.52 -23.24 3.02
N ILE A 385 -3.45 -21.96 3.40
CA ILE A 385 -2.19 -21.18 3.39
C ILE A 385 -1.12 -21.87 4.23
N LYS A 386 -1.47 -22.30 5.44
CA LYS A 386 -0.53 -23.00 6.32
C LYS A 386 -0.06 -24.32 5.72
N ALA A 387 -0.94 -25.06 5.05
CA ALA A 387 -0.62 -26.31 4.37
C ALA A 387 0.35 -26.11 3.19
N ALA A 388 0.30 -24.97 2.51
CA ALA A 388 1.28 -24.59 1.49
C ALA A 388 2.70 -24.41 2.07
N GLY A 389 2.83 -24.13 3.36
CA GLY A 389 4.13 -23.97 4.04
C GLY A 389 4.92 -22.71 3.65
N PRO A 390 4.30 -21.52 3.52
CA PRO A 390 5.01 -20.31 3.10
C PRO A 390 6.09 -19.88 4.09
N VAL A 391 7.13 -19.23 3.55
CA VAL A 391 8.14 -18.52 4.34
C VAL A 391 7.61 -17.19 4.86
N ILE A 392 6.66 -16.58 4.15
CA ILE A 392 5.99 -15.34 4.55
C ILE A 392 4.57 -15.28 3.99
N VAL A 393 3.66 -14.68 4.75
CA VAL A 393 2.32 -14.29 4.31
C VAL A 393 2.16 -12.78 4.53
N THR A 394 1.89 -12.03 3.47
CA THR A 394 1.57 -10.60 3.54
C THR A 394 0.07 -10.39 3.47
N VAL A 395 -0.46 -9.62 4.42
CA VAL A 395 -1.89 -9.30 4.51
C VAL A 395 -2.02 -7.79 4.60
N VAL A 396 -2.72 -7.20 3.62
CA VAL A 396 -3.07 -5.79 3.58
C VAL A 396 -4.58 -5.64 3.59
N GLU A 397 -5.12 -4.95 4.60
CA GLU A 397 -6.55 -4.83 4.85
C GLU A 397 -6.94 -3.40 5.25
N GLN A 398 -8.19 -3.03 5.02
CA GLN A 398 -8.75 -1.74 5.42
C GLN A 398 -8.89 -1.64 6.94
N GLU A 399 -8.47 -0.51 7.51
CA GLU A 399 -8.50 -0.24 8.95
C GLU A 399 -9.86 0.34 9.39
N ALA A 400 -10.92 -0.47 9.30
CA ALA A 400 -12.28 -0.08 9.70
C ALA A 400 -13.02 -1.23 10.41
N ASP A 401 -14.01 -0.91 11.24
CA ASP A 401 -14.89 -1.92 11.86
C ASP A 401 -16.28 -1.93 11.21
N HIS A 402 -16.33 -2.43 9.97
CA HIS A 402 -17.58 -2.58 9.21
C HIS A 402 -18.23 -3.96 9.41
N ASN A 403 -17.73 -4.77 10.34
CA ASN A 403 -18.23 -6.14 10.58
C ASN A 403 -18.98 -6.30 11.91
N GLY A 404 -19.27 -5.20 12.62
CA GLY A 404 -20.10 -5.22 13.83
C GLY A 404 -21.52 -5.77 13.60
N PRO A 405 -22.20 -6.32 14.62
CA PRO A 405 -23.54 -6.91 14.47
C PRO A 405 -24.65 -5.85 14.33
N VAL A 406 -24.48 -4.68 14.95
CA VAL A 406 -25.46 -3.58 14.95
C VAL A 406 -25.33 -2.73 13.68
N PHE A 407 -26.44 -2.47 13.00
CA PHE A 407 -26.44 -1.71 11.74
C PHE A 407 -25.99 -0.26 11.94
N LEU A 408 -26.53 0.44 12.94
CA LEU A 408 -26.21 1.84 13.19
C LEU A 408 -24.73 2.05 13.52
N ASP A 409 -24.11 1.15 14.28
CA ASP A 409 -22.68 1.19 14.59
C ASP A 409 -21.85 1.06 13.31
N ARG A 410 -22.18 0.09 12.45
CA ARG A 410 -21.53 -0.09 11.14
C ARG A 410 -21.71 1.13 10.25
N PHE A 411 -22.93 1.68 10.18
CA PHE A 411 -23.24 2.85 9.37
C PHE A 411 -22.42 4.06 9.83
N THR A 412 -22.34 4.28 11.14
CA THR A 412 -21.57 5.37 11.74
C THR A 412 -20.09 5.24 11.45
N GLU A 413 -19.51 4.05 11.65
CA GLU A 413 -18.10 3.79 11.33
C GLU A 413 -17.82 3.96 9.83
N ALA A 414 -18.71 3.46 8.96
CA ALA A 414 -18.59 3.61 7.52
C ALA A 414 -18.67 5.07 7.08
N LEU A 415 -19.63 5.84 7.60
CA LEU A 415 -19.75 7.27 7.28
C LEU A 415 -18.47 8.00 7.63
N HIS A 416 -17.92 7.71 8.81
CA HIS A 416 -16.67 8.25 9.27
C HIS A 416 -15.47 7.83 8.40
N TYR A 417 -15.33 6.54 8.08
CA TYR A 417 -14.23 6.00 7.28
C TYR A 417 -14.24 6.54 5.85
N TYR A 418 -15.37 6.44 5.16
CA TYR A 418 -15.48 6.90 3.78
C TYR A 418 -15.47 8.42 3.67
N SER A 419 -15.98 9.17 4.67
CA SER A 419 -15.78 10.63 4.67
C SER A 419 -14.29 10.99 4.66
N THR A 420 -13.45 10.27 5.41
CA THR A 420 -11.99 10.46 5.39
C THR A 420 -11.37 10.05 4.05
N MET A 421 -11.82 8.94 3.45
CA MET A 421 -11.35 8.53 2.12
C MET A 421 -11.70 9.55 1.03
N PHE A 422 -12.92 10.08 1.02
CA PHE A 422 -13.34 11.09 0.05
C PHE A 422 -12.63 12.44 0.29
N ASP A 423 -12.42 12.84 1.55
CA ASP A 423 -11.61 14.03 1.90
C ASP A 423 -10.17 13.92 1.36
N SER A 424 -9.55 12.74 1.48
CA SER A 424 -8.20 12.49 0.95
C SER A 424 -8.08 12.52 -0.58
N LEU A 425 -9.21 12.39 -1.29
CA LEU A 425 -9.30 12.45 -2.74
C LEU A 425 -9.62 13.86 -3.22
N GLU A 426 -9.98 14.80 -2.34
CA GLU A 426 -10.21 16.19 -2.74
C GLU A 426 -8.94 16.82 -3.34
N GLY A 427 -9.11 17.60 -4.41
CA GLY A 427 -8.02 18.29 -5.09
C GLY A 427 -7.35 17.50 -6.22
N THR A 428 -7.69 16.22 -6.42
CA THR A 428 -7.48 15.56 -7.71
C THR A 428 -8.61 15.97 -8.67
N GLU A 429 -8.32 16.11 -9.96
CA GLU A 429 -9.32 16.38 -11.00
C GLU A 429 -9.14 15.38 -12.14
N GLY A 430 -10.24 14.92 -12.72
CA GLY A 430 -10.23 14.06 -13.90
C GLY A 430 -10.98 12.75 -13.73
N GLN A 431 -10.88 11.92 -14.77
CA GLN A 431 -11.59 10.64 -14.86
C GLN A 431 -11.21 9.68 -13.73
N ASP A 432 -9.92 9.63 -13.36
CA ASP A 432 -9.43 8.70 -12.34
C ASP A 432 -10.08 8.95 -10.98
N GLN A 433 -10.28 10.21 -10.61
CA GLN A 433 -10.95 10.59 -9.37
C GLN A 433 -12.41 10.11 -9.35
N VAL A 434 -13.17 10.38 -10.42
CA VAL A 434 -14.58 9.97 -10.50
C VAL A 434 -14.73 8.45 -10.43
N MET A 435 -13.83 7.72 -11.09
CA MET A 435 -13.80 6.27 -11.07
C MET A 435 -13.37 5.73 -9.69
N SER A 436 -12.44 6.39 -9.01
CA SER A 436 -12.07 6.09 -7.61
C SER A 436 -13.23 6.30 -6.65
N GLU A 437 -14.02 7.35 -6.85
CA GLU A 437 -15.21 7.63 -6.04
C GLU A 437 -16.29 6.59 -6.27
N MET A 438 -16.47 6.14 -7.51
CA MET A 438 -17.35 5.02 -7.83
C MET A 438 -16.86 3.71 -7.21
N TYR A 439 -15.55 3.46 -7.21
CA TYR A 439 -14.95 2.32 -6.50
C TYR A 439 -15.29 2.34 -5.00
N LEU A 440 -15.14 3.47 -4.32
CA LEU A 440 -15.53 3.60 -2.90
C LEU A 440 -17.06 3.50 -2.71
N GLY A 441 -17.83 4.06 -3.64
CA GLY A 441 -19.28 4.01 -3.66
C GLY A 441 -19.85 2.58 -3.70
N THR A 442 -19.20 1.68 -4.44
CA THR A 442 -19.63 0.27 -4.50
C THR A 442 -19.41 -0.43 -3.17
N GLN A 443 -18.32 -0.11 -2.47
CA GLN A 443 -18.08 -0.62 -1.12
C GLN A 443 -19.08 -0.07 -0.11
N ILE A 444 -19.35 1.24 -0.13
CA ILE A 444 -20.40 1.88 0.71
C ILE A 444 -21.74 1.16 0.51
N CYS A 445 -22.10 0.92 -0.75
CA CYS A 445 -23.34 0.23 -1.10
C CYS A 445 -23.38 -1.18 -0.49
N ASN A 446 -22.30 -1.95 -0.55
CA ASN A 446 -22.27 -3.28 0.05
C ASN A 446 -22.34 -3.24 1.59
N VAL A 447 -21.58 -2.34 2.24
CA VAL A 447 -21.55 -2.19 3.70
C VAL A 447 -22.93 -1.81 4.25
N VAL A 448 -23.62 -0.88 3.59
CA VAL A 448 -24.87 -0.29 4.07
C VAL A 448 -26.08 -1.09 3.59
N ALA A 449 -26.18 -1.45 2.31
CA ALA A 449 -27.40 -2.02 1.75
C ALA A 449 -27.54 -3.53 1.98
N CYS A 450 -26.43 -4.27 2.04
CA CYS A 450 -26.46 -5.74 2.09
C CYS A 450 -26.50 -6.27 3.53
N GLU A 451 -26.89 -7.54 3.68
CA GLU A 451 -26.76 -8.32 4.92
C GLU A 451 -26.40 -9.78 4.59
N GLY A 452 -26.19 -10.61 5.62
CA GLY A 452 -25.93 -12.04 5.40
C GLY A 452 -24.69 -12.30 4.54
N GLU A 453 -24.77 -13.29 3.66
CA GLU A 453 -23.65 -13.66 2.77
C GLU A 453 -23.41 -12.65 1.64
N GLU A 454 -24.43 -11.85 1.27
CA GLU A 454 -24.32 -10.81 0.23
C GLU A 454 -23.44 -9.62 0.67
N ARG A 455 -23.34 -9.40 2.00
CA ARG A 455 -22.44 -8.38 2.55
C ARG A 455 -21.02 -8.94 2.65
N VAL A 456 -20.17 -8.55 1.71
CA VAL A 456 -18.77 -9.02 1.58
C VAL A 456 -17.76 -8.00 2.07
N GLU A 457 -18.06 -6.70 2.07
CA GLU A 457 -17.15 -5.62 2.54
C GLU A 457 -17.12 -5.56 4.08
N ARG A 458 -16.65 -6.65 4.70
CA ARG A 458 -16.66 -6.89 6.14
C ARG A 458 -15.32 -6.54 6.78
N HIS A 459 -14.90 -5.28 6.64
CA HIS A 459 -13.63 -4.83 7.19
C HIS A 459 -13.55 -5.03 8.71
N GLU A 460 -12.36 -5.43 9.17
CA GLU A 460 -11.98 -5.48 10.57
C GLU A 460 -10.64 -4.76 10.77
N LYS A 461 -10.45 -4.12 11.92
CA LYS A 461 -9.19 -3.46 12.31
C LYS A 461 -8.04 -4.45 12.44
N LEU A 462 -6.80 -3.97 12.31
CA LEU A 462 -5.57 -4.78 12.41
C LEU A 462 -5.55 -5.70 13.63
N ALA A 463 -5.99 -5.24 14.80
CA ALA A 463 -6.01 -6.05 16.02
C ALA A 463 -6.85 -7.35 15.90
N ARG A 464 -7.95 -7.31 15.14
CA ARG A 464 -8.76 -8.50 14.86
C ARG A 464 -8.04 -9.45 13.91
N TRP A 465 -7.44 -8.91 12.84
CA TRP A 465 -6.62 -9.70 11.92
C TRP A 465 -5.45 -10.37 12.64
N GLN A 466 -4.76 -9.66 13.53
CA GLN A 466 -3.69 -10.24 14.34
C GLN A 466 -4.18 -11.41 15.19
N SER A 467 -5.36 -11.27 15.80
CA SER A 467 -5.98 -12.35 16.58
C SER A 467 -6.31 -13.57 15.72
N ARG A 468 -6.85 -13.37 14.51
CA ARG A 468 -7.17 -14.46 13.56
C ARG A 468 -5.92 -15.18 13.07
N MET A 469 -4.90 -14.43 12.67
CA MET A 469 -3.63 -14.98 12.21
C MET A 469 -2.94 -15.77 13.34
N GLY A 470 -2.93 -15.23 14.55
CA GLY A 470 -2.42 -15.92 15.75
C GLY A 470 -3.18 -17.22 16.04
N ALA A 471 -4.51 -17.20 16.00
CA ALA A 471 -5.35 -18.38 16.21
C ALA A 471 -5.13 -19.48 15.16
N ALA A 472 -4.81 -19.09 13.91
CA ALA A 472 -4.44 -20.02 12.84
C ALA A 472 -2.99 -20.57 12.98
N GLY A 473 -2.22 -20.08 13.96
CA GLY A 473 -0.85 -20.51 14.25
C GLY A 473 0.19 -19.86 13.35
N PHE A 474 -0.05 -18.61 12.97
CA PHE A 474 0.96 -17.72 12.42
C PHE A 474 1.53 -16.82 13.52
N GLU A 475 2.80 -16.42 13.38
CA GLU A 475 3.44 -15.43 14.23
C GLU A 475 3.78 -14.18 13.41
N PRO A 476 3.68 -12.96 13.99
CA PRO A 476 3.92 -11.72 13.28
C PRO A 476 5.39 -11.57 12.89
N VAL A 477 5.63 -10.99 11.72
CA VAL A 477 6.94 -10.59 11.19
C VAL A 477 6.97 -9.07 11.08
N HIS A 478 8.03 -8.46 11.57
CA HIS A 478 8.21 -7.02 11.55
C HIS A 478 8.57 -6.54 10.13
N LEU A 479 7.81 -5.60 9.56
CA LEU A 479 8.05 -5.08 8.19
C LEU A 479 9.35 -4.28 8.04
N GLY A 480 9.88 -3.78 9.15
CA GLY A 480 11.24 -3.20 9.23
C GLY A 480 11.36 -1.79 8.64
N SER A 481 12.54 -1.19 8.83
CA SER A 481 12.78 0.22 8.47
C SER A 481 12.75 0.48 6.96
N ASN A 482 13.05 -0.53 6.13
CA ASN A 482 13.06 -0.35 4.68
C ASN A 482 11.66 -0.14 4.13
N ALA A 483 10.69 -0.94 4.58
CA ALA A 483 9.29 -0.80 4.19
C ALA A 483 8.74 0.56 4.65
N PHE A 484 9.08 0.99 5.86
CA PHE A 484 8.70 2.31 6.36
C PHE A 484 9.27 3.45 5.51
N LYS A 485 10.57 3.38 5.13
CA LYS A 485 11.22 4.38 4.29
C LYS A 485 10.62 4.44 2.89
N GLN A 486 10.36 3.30 2.25
CA GLN A 486 9.72 3.25 0.94
C GLN A 486 8.30 3.82 0.97
N ALA A 487 7.52 3.46 2.00
CA ALA A 487 6.18 3.99 2.18
C ALA A 487 6.22 5.52 2.41
N SER A 488 7.16 6.01 3.22
CA SER A 488 7.35 7.44 3.45
C SER A 488 7.75 8.20 2.18
N MET A 489 8.66 7.62 1.38
CA MET A 489 9.09 8.19 0.10
C MET A 489 7.93 8.26 -0.90
N LEU A 490 7.13 7.18 -1.00
CA LEU A 490 5.91 7.18 -1.80
C LEU A 490 5.01 8.37 -1.43
N LEU A 491 4.74 8.57 -0.13
CA LEU A 491 3.88 9.67 0.30
C LEU A 491 4.46 11.05 0.00
N ALA A 492 5.79 11.21 0.03
CA ALA A 492 6.42 12.48 -0.35
C ALA A 492 6.17 12.84 -1.82
N LEU A 493 6.05 11.84 -2.71
CA LEU A 493 5.73 12.02 -4.12
C LEU A 493 4.25 12.38 -4.35
N PHE A 494 3.36 11.98 -3.44
CA PHE A 494 1.92 12.29 -3.52
C PHE A 494 1.59 13.55 -2.71
N GLY A 495 1.35 14.67 -3.41
CA GLY A 495 0.84 15.91 -2.80
C GLY A 495 1.77 16.52 -1.73
N GLY A 496 3.08 16.28 -1.81
CA GLY A 496 4.07 16.76 -0.84
C GLY A 496 3.89 16.18 0.58
N GLY A 497 3.20 15.06 0.73
CA GLY A 497 2.89 14.45 2.02
C GLY A 497 1.84 15.19 2.87
N ALA A 498 1.12 16.15 2.30
CA ALA A 498 0.04 16.83 3.02
C ALA A 498 -1.10 15.84 3.31
N GLY A 499 -1.49 15.71 4.59
CA GLY A 499 -2.56 14.83 5.06
C GLY A 499 -2.15 13.36 5.22
N TYR A 500 -1.51 12.72 4.24
CA TYR A 500 -1.11 11.31 4.35
C TYR A 500 0.00 11.07 5.38
N ARG A 501 -0.10 9.96 6.13
CA ARG A 501 0.90 9.55 7.13
C ARG A 501 1.11 8.05 7.14
N VAL A 502 2.34 7.61 7.35
CA VAL A 502 2.68 6.21 7.66
C VAL A 502 3.02 6.12 9.15
N GLU A 503 2.41 5.16 9.83
CA GLU A 503 2.72 4.82 11.21
C GLU A 503 3.13 3.36 11.33
N GLU A 504 4.10 3.09 12.19
CA GLU A 504 4.43 1.73 12.59
C GLU A 504 3.67 1.36 13.86
N ARG A 505 2.93 0.26 13.85
CA ARG A 505 2.16 -0.24 14.99
C ARG A 505 2.34 -1.74 15.13
N ALA A 506 2.98 -2.17 16.22
CA ALA A 506 3.21 -3.60 16.53
C ALA A 506 3.88 -4.37 15.37
N GLY A 507 4.90 -3.78 14.75
CA GLY A 507 5.64 -4.36 13.61
C GLY A 507 4.89 -4.38 12.28
N CYS A 508 3.67 -3.83 12.24
CA CYS A 508 2.89 -3.58 11.04
C CYS A 508 3.01 -2.10 10.63
N LEU A 509 2.67 -1.80 9.38
CA LEU A 509 2.64 -0.43 8.87
C LEU A 509 1.21 -0.04 8.52
N THR A 510 0.83 1.17 8.92
CA THR A 510 -0.51 1.69 8.69
C THR A 510 -0.42 3.01 7.93
N LEU A 511 -1.09 3.08 6.78
CA LEU A 511 -1.33 4.33 6.05
C LEU A 511 -2.58 4.98 6.60
N GLY A 512 -2.48 6.26 6.95
CA GLY A 512 -3.59 7.08 7.41
C GLY A 512 -3.69 8.41 6.67
N TRP A 513 -4.84 9.06 6.85
CA TRP A 513 -5.11 10.43 6.45
C TRP A 513 -5.35 11.24 7.72
N TYR A 514 -4.51 12.25 7.94
CA TYR A 514 -4.34 12.96 9.20
C TYR A 514 -4.16 11.99 10.37
N THR A 515 -5.10 11.96 11.30
CA THR A 515 -5.06 11.10 12.50
C THR A 515 -5.80 9.79 12.32
N ARG A 516 -6.48 9.59 11.19
CA ARG A 516 -7.28 8.38 10.96
C ARG A 516 -6.45 7.35 10.17
N PRO A 517 -6.24 6.15 10.72
CA PRO A 517 -5.68 5.05 9.95
C PRO A 517 -6.71 4.50 8.96
N LEU A 518 -6.25 4.13 7.77
CA LEU A 518 -7.10 3.72 6.65
C LEU A 518 -6.75 2.33 6.12
N ILE A 519 -5.47 1.99 6.03
CA ILE A 519 -5.00 0.69 5.50
C ILE A 519 -3.86 0.21 6.37
N SER A 520 -3.85 -1.08 6.70
CA SER A 520 -2.78 -1.71 7.46
C SER A 520 -2.16 -2.86 6.67
N THR A 521 -0.83 -2.84 6.55
CA THR A 521 -0.01 -3.95 6.04
C THR A 521 0.62 -4.70 7.20
N SER A 522 0.50 -6.01 7.19
CA SER A 522 1.09 -6.93 8.15
C SER A 522 1.77 -8.11 7.45
N ALA A 523 2.78 -8.69 8.10
CA ALA A 523 3.50 -9.85 7.61
C ALA A 523 3.54 -10.95 8.67
N TRP A 524 3.55 -12.21 8.22
CA TRP A 524 3.35 -13.38 9.07
C TRP A 524 4.20 -14.56 8.61
N GLN A 525 4.62 -15.40 9.54
CA GLN A 525 5.24 -16.69 9.24
C GLN A 525 4.57 -17.81 10.04
N ILE A 526 4.71 -19.06 9.61
CA ILE A 526 4.16 -20.19 10.36
C ILE A 526 4.91 -20.33 11.69
N LEU A 527 4.16 -20.40 12.78
CA LEU A 527 4.71 -20.70 14.10
C LEU A 527 5.39 -22.08 14.05
N GLN A 528 6.72 -22.08 14.05
CA GLN A 528 7.47 -23.32 14.20
C GLN A 528 7.34 -23.76 15.66
N HIS A 529 6.66 -24.89 15.90
CA HIS A 529 6.57 -25.48 17.24
C HIS A 529 7.97 -25.45 17.89
N LEU A 530 8.07 -24.82 19.07
CA LEU A 530 9.30 -24.73 19.87
C LEU A 530 9.99 -26.10 20.05
N ALA A 531 9.27 -27.21 19.91
CA ALA A 531 9.81 -28.57 19.85
C ALA A 531 10.82 -28.77 18.72
N ALA A 532 10.57 -28.27 17.51
CA ALA A 532 11.46 -28.38 16.34
C ALA A 532 12.71 -27.51 16.48
N ARG A 533 12.58 -26.29 17.03
CA ARG A 533 13.74 -25.44 17.39
C ARG A 533 14.55 -26.08 18.51
N SER A 534 13.94 -26.64 19.56
CA SER A 534 14.67 -27.38 20.59
C SER A 534 15.31 -28.65 20.05
N TYR A 535 14.66 -29.34 19.11
CA TYR A 535 15.16 -30.58 18.50
C TYR A 535 16.35 -30.29 17.59
N LEU A 536 16.27 -29.28 16.72
CA LEU A 536 17.38 -28.82 15.87
C LEU A 536 18.53 -28.21 16.68
N LEU A 537 18.23 -27.48 17.77
CA LEU A 537 19.25 -26.98 18.70
C LEU A 537 19.92 -28.14 19.45
N LYS A 538 19.15 -29.14 19.91
CA LYS A 538 19.66 -30.40 20.50
C LYS A 538 20.47 -31.22 19.50
N GLN A 539 20.09 -31.23 18.22
CA GLN A 539 20.81 -31.95 17.15
C GLN A 539 22.12 -31.22 16.81
N ARG A 540 22.11 -29.89 16.66
CA ARG A 540 23.32 -29.07 16.49
C ARG A 540 24.26 -29.16 17.69
N LEU A 541 23.74 -29.16 18.91
CA LEU A 541 24.53 -29.37 20.13
C LEU A 541 25.11 -30.79 20.20
N ARG A 542 24.37 -31.83 19.77
CA ARG A 542 24.90 -33.21 19.69
C ARG A 542 25.99 -33.38 18.64
N HIS A 543 25.87 -32.72 17.49
CA HIS A 543 26.90 -32.78 16.43
C HIS A 543 28.10 -31.85 16.68
N SER A 544 27.96 -30.84 17.53
CA SER A 544 29.08 -29.96 17.94
C SER A 544 29.92 -30.54 19.07
N VAL A 545 29.49 -31.65 19.70
CA VAL A 545 30.29 -32.40 20.67
C VAL A 545 30.99 -33.55 19.94
N TYR A 546 32.10 -33.25 19.28
CA TYR A 546 33.13 -34.28 19.10
C TYR A 546 33.64 -34.68 20.50
N PRO A 547 33.93 -35.96 20.77
CA PRO A 547 34.59 -36.34 22.01
C PRO A 547 36.03 -35.80 21.97
N LEU A 548 36.23 -34.61 22.54
CA LEU A 548 37.56 -34.10 22.84
C LEU A 548 38.20 -35.07 23.84
N LYS A 549 39.07 -35.94 23.34
CA LYS A 549 40.00 -36.76 24.15
C LYS A 549 40.72 -35.81 25.10
N VAL A 550 40.47 -35.98 26.39
CA VAL A 550 41.16 -35.30 27.47
C VAL A 550 42.64 -35.72 27.44
N PRO A 551 43.61 -34.81 27.24
CA PRO A 551 45.00 -35.13 27.51
C PRO A 551 45.23 -35.13 29.03
N SER A 552 46.01 -36.09 29.49
CA SER A 552 46.54 -36.25 30.85
C SER A 552 47.20 -34.98 31.43
N PRO A 553 47.37 -34.89 32.76
CA PRO A 553 47.37 -33.62 33.48
C PRO A 553 48.68 -32.87 33.31
N LEU A 554 48.61 -31.64 32.81
CA LEU A 554 49.72 -30.69 32.87
C LEU A 554 49.36 -29.53 33.79
N LYS A 555 50.32 -29.27 34.67
CA LYS A 555 50.31 -28.33 35.79
C LYS A 555 50.23 -26.88 35.29
N SER A 556 49.58 -26.07 36.12
CA SER A 556 49.60 -24.61 36.18
C SER A 556 49.37 -23.86 34.86
N VAL A 557 48.19 -23.24 34.72
CA VAL A 557 47.97 -21.81 34.42
C VAL A 557 46.45 -21.57 34.35
N ASN A 558 45.97 -20.67 35.21
CA ASN A 558 44.66 -19.97 35.22
C ASN A 558 43.36 -20.79 35.09
N SER A 559 43.00 -21.52 36.16
CA SER A 559 41.67 -22.16 36.31
C SER A 559 40.50 -21.17 36.36
N LEU A 560 40.73 -19.89 36.70
CA LEU A 560 39.67 -18.87 36.75
C LEU A 560 39.11 -18.51 35.37
N SER A 561 39.94 -18.41 34.33
CA SER A 561 39.49 -18.04 32.98
C SER A 561 38.58 -19.11 32.38
N TYR A 562 38.94 -20.38 32.55
CA TYR A 562 38.17 -21.53 32.07
C TYR A 562 36.81 -21.68 32.79
N ILE A 563 36.78 -21.42 34.10
CA ILE A 563 35.55 -21.45 34.90
C ILE A 563 34.67 -20.23 34.56
N CYS A 564 35.25 -19.04 34.38
CA CYS A 564 34.53 -17.83 33.97
C CYS A 564 33.91 -17.95 32.58
N SER A 565 34.58 -18.55 31.60
CA SER A 565 34.00 -18.79 30.26
C SER A 565 32.84 -19.79 30.30
N LYS A 566 32.92 -20.84 31.13
CA LYS A 566 31.79 -21.77 31.32
C LYS A 566 30.61 -21.13 32.05
N LEU A 567 30.87 -20.27 33.03
CA LEU A 567 29.84 -19.52 33.76
C LEU A 567 29.19 -18.43 32.88
N ALA A 568 29.94 -17.76 32.02
CA ALA A 568 29.41 -16.81 31.05
C ALA A 568 28.49 -17.51 30.03
N PHE A 569 28.88 -18.69 29.56
CA PHE A 569 28.06 -19.51 28.67
C PHE A 569 26.78 -20.01 29.36
N LEU A 570 26.88 -20.48 30.61
CA LEU A 570 25.71 -20.89 31.39
C LEU A 570 24.76 -19.71 31.68
N LYS A 571 25.31 -18.52 31.96
CA LYS A 571 24.53 -17.29 32.15
C LYS A 571 23.79 -16.88 30.89
N ILE A 572 24.40 -16.95 29.71
CA ILE A 572 23.76 -16.63 28.42
C ILE A 572 22.63 -17.62 28.11
N VAL A 573 22.86 -18.91 28.36
CA VAL A 573 21.84 -19.95 28.15
C VAL A 573 20.67 -19.79 29.14
N LEU A 574 20.94 -19.48 30.41
CA LEU A 574 19.89 -19.20 31.39
C LEU A 574 19.15 -17.89 31.10
N TYR A 575 19.83 -16.82 30.65
CA TYR A 575 19.19 -15.56 30.29
C TYR A 575 18.20 -15.75 29.14
N SER A 576 18.58 -16.51 28.12
CA SER A 576 17.71 -16.87 27.01
C SER A 576 16.54 -17.77 27.41
N LEU A 577 16.71 -18.64 28.44
CA LEU A 577 15.61 -19.42 29.00
C LEU A 577 14.65 -18.56 29.85
N ILE A 578 15.19 -17.62 30.63
CA ILE A 578 14.43 -16.72 31.51
C ILE A 578 13.56 -15.75 30.70
N HIS A 579 14.03 -15.29 29.53
CA HIS A 579 13.25 -14.46 28.63
C HIS A 579 12.16 -15.22 27.85
N SER A 580 12.18 -16.56 27.88
CA SER A 580 11.25 -17.40 27.12
C SER A 580 10.09 -17.96 27.95
N VAL A 581 10.02 -17.73 29.27
CA VAL A 581 9.03 -18.36 30.15
C VAL A 581 8.33 -17.33 31.06
N GLU A 582 7.06 -17.02 30.77
CA GLU A 582 6.16 -16.20 31.59
C GLU A 582 5.68 -16.93 32.88
N LYS A 583 6.59 -17.40 33.73
CA LYS A 583 6.22 -17.87 35.08
C LYS A 583 7.10 -17.25 36.15
N LYS A 584 6.60 -16.13 36.71
CA LYS A 584 7.27 -15.28 37.72
C LYS A 584 7.73 -16.02 38.99
N GLY A 585 7.12 -17.15 39.37
CA GLY A 585 7.44 -17.86 40.64
C GLY A 585 8.71 -18.70 40.65
N ILE A 586 9.14 -19.24 39.49
CA ILE A 586 10.36 -20.06 39.40
C ILE A 586 11.62 -19.16 39.31
N ILE A 587 11.45 -17.97 38.73
CA ILE A 587 12.50 -16.98 38.51
C ILE A 587 13.04 -16.44 39.85
N THR A 588 12.18 -16.17 40.83
CA THR A 588 12.59 -15.66 42.15
C THR A 588 13.38 -16.69 42.94
N SER A 589 13.00 -17.98 42.86
CA SER A 589 13.69 -19.06 43.56
C SER A 589 15.06 -19.36 42.95
N LEU A 590 15.19 -19.28 41.62
CA LEU A 590 16.47 -19.46 40.93
C LEU A 590 17.39 -18.25 41.09
N TRP A 591 16.85 -17.02 41.16
CA TRP A 591 17.65 -15.81 41.41
C TRP A 591 18.25 -15.82 42.82
N ASN A 592 17.49 -16.24 43.83
CA ASN A 592 17.98 -16.40 45.20
C ASN A 592 19.07 -17.48 45.30
N LEU A 593 18.94 -18.59 44.57
CA LEU A 593 19.97 -19.64 44.53
C LEU A 593 21.29 -19.14 43.89
N ILE A 594 21.20 -18.24 42.90
CA ILE A 594 22.34 -17.64 42.21
C ILE A 594 23.05 -16.61 43.11
N GLU A 595 22.32 -15.80 43.87
CA GLU A 595 22.86 -14.88 44.88
C GLU A 595 23.59 -15.64 46.00
N GLU A 596 23.00 -16.72 46.51
CA GLU A 596 23.58 -17.56 47.56
C GLU A 596 24.89 -18.24 47.10
N TRP A 597 24.94 -18.69 45.83
CA TRP A 597 26.14 -19.29 45.24
C TRP A 597 27.22 -18.26 44.92
N SER A 598 26.83 -17.07 44.45
CA SER A 598 27.76 -15.96 44.19
C SER A 598 28.37 -15.38 45.47
N ALA A 599 27.64 -15.42 46.59
CA ALA A 599 28.17 -15.06 47.91
C ALA A 599 29.20 -16.10 48.41
N THR A 600 29.00 -17.37 48.07
CA THR A 600 29.92 -18.46 48.43
C THR A 600 31.21 -18.44 47.61
N THR A 601 31.16 -17.95 46.36
CA THR A 601 32.34 -17.84 45.48
C THR A 601 33.22 -16.63 45.80
N LYS A 602 32.69 -15.59 46.46
CA LYS A 602 33.48 -14.43 46.92
C LYS A 602 34.29 -14.69 48.22
N ARG A 603 34.06 -15.83 48.88
CA ARG A 603 34.78 -16.24 50.11
C ARG A 603 35.97 -17.16 49.87
N TYR A 604 36.28 -17.52 48.61
CA TYR A 604 37.41 -18.36 48.23
C TYR A 604 38.42 -17.61 47.38
#